data_AF-A0A7C3JZB4-F1
#
_entry.id   AF-A0A7C3JZB4-F1
#
_cell.length_a   1.000
_cell.length_b   1.000
_cell.length_c   1.000
_cell.angle_alpha   90.00
_cell.angle_beta   90.00
_cell.angle_gamma   90.00
#
_symmetry.space_group_name_H-M   'P 1'
#
loop_
_entity.id
_entity.type
_entity.pdbx_description
1 polymer ?
#
loop_
_entity_poly.entity_id
_entity_poly.type
_entity_poly.pdbx_seq_one_letter_code
_entity_poly.pdbx_strand_id
1 'polypeptide(L)'
;MNGDAASTPPVRYTETADGMRIAYVVAGQGHPVVVLPFHQNHIERRWIARGLTSRLAAHFRVTTYDSRGQGLSSRSLNRVTPADYRADLEAVLQAAGLDSAVIVAYGGFAHVALRYAADNPGRVEALVLICTCESFSAWPLGGMVTLAEENWELFLELLVAKTAPERKEAIKAAVRKSTTAADYVLLVKAFASSSVADLLSQVRHPVLVLHSLDQHWLSVEEGTSFAAKIPGARLVFLNGDIEPSEVEGTRAVRSFLAELGIQPVEADSPQARFTATDYHLTERQTQVLRLIAQGKTNREIAGTLVLSERTVERHIADAYAKVGARNRVEAAAVVRRLLK
;
A
#
# COMPACT_ATOMS: atom_id res chain seq x y z
N MET A 1 27.70 15.58 -6.49
CA MET A 1 26.40 16.18 -6.15
C MET A 1 25.35 15.09 -6.35
N ASN A 2 24.78 14.62 -5.26
CA ASN A 2 23.89 13.46 -5.18
C ASN A 2 22.44 13.89 -5.46
N GLY A 3 21.76 13.20 -6.38
CA GLY A 3 20.32 13.26 -6.67
C GLY A 3 20.01 12.20 -7.72
N ASP A 4 18.96 11.39 -7.69
CA ASP A 4 17.75 11.36 -6.86
C ASP A 4 17.36 9.88 -6.67
N ALA A 5 17.23 9.44 -5.41
CA ALA A 5 16.21 8.46 -5.08
C ALA A 5 14.87 9.16 -5.32
N ALA A 6 13.84 8.48 -5.84
CA ALA A 6 12.50 9.03 -5.89
C ALA A 6 12.16 9.61 -4.51
N SER A 7 12.17 10.94 -4.39
CA SER A 7 12.15 11.59 -3.10
C SER A 7 10.78 11.37 -2.49
N THR A 8 10.74 10.88 -1.26
CA THR A 8 9.51 10.77 -0.49
C THR A 8 8.79 12.12 -0.56
N PRO A 9 7.49 12.15 -0.94
CA PRO A 9 6.74 13.40 -0.96
C PRO A 9 6.87 14.13 0.39
N PRO A 10 6.92 15.46 0.41
CA PRO A 10 7.19 16.21 1.62
C PRO A 10 6.11 15.91 2.67
N VAL A 11 6.56 15.49 3.86
CA VAL A 11 5.69 15.22 5.00
C VAL A 11 5.12 16.53 5.52
N ARG A 12 3.79 16.56 5.64
CA ARG A 12 3.01 17.65 6.22
C ARG A 12 2.34 17.15 7.50
N TYR A 13 1.84 18.09 8.29
CA TYR A 13 1.19 17.78 9.55
C TYR A 13 -0.12 18.54 9.67
N THR A 14 -1.11 17.88 10.25
CA THR A 14 -2.36 18.50 10.70
C THR A 14 -2.55 18.20 12.19
N GLU A 15 -3.45 18.93 12.83
CA GLU A 15 -3.82 18.71 14.22
C GLU A 15 -5.31 18.36 14.29
N THR A 16 -5.62 17.32 15.06
CA THR A 16 -6.99 16.92 15.35
C THR A 16 -7.57 17.78 16.47
N ALA A 17 -8.89 17.78 16.63
CA ALA A 17 -9.57 18.59 17.66
C ALA A 17 -9.12 18.24 19.10
N ASP A 18 -8.64 17.01 19.33
CA ASP A 18 -8.09 16.56 20.61
C ASP A 18 -6.57 16.74 20.75
N GLY A 19 -5.94 17.51 19.84
CA GLY A 19 -4.53 17.91 19.92
C GLY A 19 -3.54 16.86 19.42
N MET A 20 -3.99 15.80 18.73
CA MET A 20 -3.07 14.85 18.11
C MET A 20 -2.53 15.41 16.80
N ARG A 21 -1.20 15.40 16.66
CA ARG A 21 -0.49 15.77 15.44
C ARG A 21 -0.45 14.58 14.48
N ILE A 22 -1.02 14.73 13.30
CA ILE A 22 -1.13 13.66 12.29
C ILE A 22 -0.24 14.00 11.09
N ALA A 23 0.73 13.14 10.82
CA ALA A 23 1.64 13.24 9.69
C ALA A 23 0.99 12.68 8.42
N TYR A 24 0.97 13.46 7.35
CA TYR A 24 0.38 13.07 6.08
C TYR A 24 1.22 13.53 4.89
N VAL A 25 0.98 12.90 3.75
CA VAL A 25 1.64 13.19 2.48
C VAL A 25 0.61 13.21 1.36
N VAL A 26 0.85 14.07 0.39
CA VAL A 26 0.05 14.18 -0.85
C VAL A 26 1.00 13.98 -2.01
N ALA A 27 0.65 13.08 -2.92
CA ALA A 27 1.43 12.78 -4.11
C ALA A 27 0.53 12.57 -5.32
N GLY A 28 1.10 12.71 -6.52
CA GLY A 28 0.35 12.60 -7.76
C GLY A 28 -0.59 13.78 -8.00
N GLN A 29 -1.44 13.64 -9.02
CA GLN A 29 -2.35 14.67 -9.51
C GLN A 29 -3.67 14.03 -9.97
N GLY A 30 -4.70 14.85 -10.14
CA GLY A 30 -6.02 14.40 -10.62
C GLY A 30 -6.98 14.09 -9.47
N HIS A 31 -7.81 13.06 -9.67
CA HIS A 31 -8.92 12.76 -8.77
C HIS A 31 -8.44 12.40 -7.35
N PRO A 32 -9.07 12.93 -6.28
CA PRO A 32 -8.67 12.61 -4.91
C PRO A 32 -8.87 11.15 -4.53
N VAL A 33 -7.79 10.52 -4.06
CA VAL A 33 -7.81 9.18 -3.46
C VAL A 33 -7.12 9.26 -2.10
N VAL A 34 -7.79 8.79 -1.05
CA VAL A 34 -7.23 8.75 0.30
C VAL A 34 -6.99 7.31 0.69
N VAL A 35 -5.74 6.99 1.00
CA VAL A 35 -5.33 5.65 1.40
C VAL A 35 -5.07 5.63 2.89
N LEU A 36 -5.91 4.91 3.63
CA LEU A 36 -5.83 4.79 5.08
C LEU A 36 -4.59 4.00 5.53
N PRO A 37 -4.14 4.20 6.79
CA PRO A 37 -3.00 3.52 7.37
C PRO A 37 -3.17 1.98 7.45
N PHE A 38 -2.05 1.28 7.60
CA PHE A 38 -1.99 -0.10 8.13
C PHE A 38 -1.80 -0.10 9.65
N HIS A 39 -1.82 -1.28 10.29
CA HIS A 39 -1.60 -1.40 11.74
C HIS A 39 -0.18 -1.04 12.20
N GLN A 40 0.81 -1.03 11.31
CA GLN A 40 2.19 -0.61 11.58
C GLN A 40 2.66 0.36 10.49
N ASN A 41 1.84 1.37 10.20
CA ASN A 41 2.10 2.32 9.12
C ASN A 41 3.30 3.23 9.42
N HIS A 42 4.04 3.56 8.36
CA HIS A 42 5.03 4.62 8.38
C HIS A 42 5.09 5.23 6.99
N ILE A 43 4.65 6.48 6.83
CA ILE A 43 4.48 7.14 5.53
C ILE A 43 5.73 7.10 4.66
N GLU A 44 6.90 7.40 5.21
CA GLU A 44 8.17 7.36 4.45
C GLU A 44 8.46 5.98 3.84
N ARG A 45 8.13 4.90 4.56
CA ARG A 45 8.37 3.54 4.08
C ARG A 45 7.38 3.13 3.00
N ARG A 46 6.15 3.64 3.09
CA ARG A 46 5.06 3.28 2.17
C ARG A 46 5.37 3.69 0.72
N TRP A 47 6.13 4.77 0.53
CA TRP A 47 6.59 5.22 -0.78
C TRP A 47 7.80 4.44 -1.29
N ILE A 48 8.71 4.06 -0.40
CA ILE A 48 9.92 3.30 -0.75
C ILE A 48 9.58 1.86 -1.17
N ALA A 49 8.52 1.28 -0.61
CA ALA A 49 8.15 -0.12 -0.83
C ALA A 49 7.51 -0.42 -2.21
N ARG A 50 7.26 0.57 -3.07
CA ARG A 50 6.57 0.44 -4.38
C ARG A 50 5.16 -0.18 -4.34
N GLY A 51 4.54 -0.15 -3.16
CA GLY A 51 3.19 -0.64 -2.87
C GLY A 51 2.06 -0.01 -3.68
N LEU A 52 0.85 -0.56 -3.52
CA LEU A 52 -0.40 -0.07 -4.17
C LEU A 52 -0.53 1.46 -4.12
N THR A 53 -0.22 2.08 -2.98
CA THR A 53 -0.29 3.54 -2.79
C THR A 53 0.57 4.33 -3.79
N SER A 54 1.83 3.92 -3.99
CA SER A 54 2.72 4.59 -4.94
C SER A 54 2.27 4.42 -6.39
N ARG A 55 1.71 3.27 -6.73
CA ARG A 55 1.20 2.99 -8.08
C ARG A 55 -0.09 3.75 -8.36
N LEU A 56 -0.97 3.92 -7.37
CA LEU A 56 -2.15 4.77 -7.49
C LEU A 56 -1.75 6.25 -7.68
N ALA A 57 -0.68 6.71 -7.03
CA ALA A 57 -0.20 8.09 -7.15
C ALA A 57 0.33 8.43 -8.56
N ALA A 58 0.65 7.43 -9.38
CA ALA A 58 0.97 7.63 -10.79
C ALA A 58 -0.24 8.04 -11.64
N HIS A 59 -1.46 7.88 -11.11
CA HIS A 59 -2.73 8.07 -11.84
C HIS A 59 -3.71 9.02 -11.15
N PHE A 60 -3.56 9.23 -9.84
CA PHE A 60 -4.48 9.97 -9.00
C PHE A 60 -3.75 10.87 -8.01
N ARG A 61 -4.47 11.84 -7.43
CA ARG A 61 -3.97 12.65 -6.32
C ARG A 61 -4.16 11.85 -5.03
N VAL A 62 -3.12 11.15 -4.61
CA VAL A 62 -3.14 10.24 -3.47
C VAL A 62 -2.72 10.97 -2.19
N THR A 63 -3.58 10.93 -1.18
CA THR A 63 -3.27 11.34 0.19
C THR A 63 -3.15 10.10 1.07
N THR A 64 -2.10 10.02 1.89
CA THR A 64 -1.96 8.97 2.91
C THR A 64 -1.33 9.57 4.16
N TYR A 65 -1.48 8.89 5.30
CA TYR A 65 -1.07 9.41 6.60
C TYR A 65 -0.65 8.28 7.54
N ASP A 66 0.05 8.65 8.62
CA ASP A 66 0.25 7.80 9.78
C ASP A 66 -0.87 8.09 10.79
N SER A 67 -1.58 7.08 11.28
CA SER A 67 -2.60 7.34 12.33
C SER A 67 -1.91 7.72 13.65
N ARG A 68 -2.68 8.26 14.60
CA ARG A 68 -2.22 8.35 15.99
C ARG A 68 -1.65 7.00 16.45
N GLY A 69 -0.51 7.04 17.14
CA GLY A 69 0.23 5.86 17.62
C GLY A 69 1.21 5.29 16.60
N GLN A 70 1.30 5.88 15.40
CA GLN A 70 2.07 5.33 14.28
C GLN A 70 3.02 6.34 13.64
N GLY A 71 4.09 5.80 13.06
CA GLY A 71 5.08 6.49 12.23
C GLY A 71 5.52 7.83 12.79
N LEU A 72 5.26 8.89 12.02
CA LEU A 72 5.63 10.27 12.33
C LEU A 72 4.51 11.08 13.03
N SER A 73 3.35 10.48 13.29
CA SER A 73 2.25 11.10 14.04
C SER A 73 2.51 11.06 15.56
N SER A 74 1.62 11.69 16.34
CA SER A 74 1.63 11.60 17.80
C SER A 74 1.67 10.13 18.26
N ARG A 75 2.59 9.80 19.18
CA ARG A 75 2.82 8.46 19.75
C ARG A 75 2.73 8.50 21.27
N SER A 76 2.86 7.34 21.92
CA SER A 76 2.76 7.20 23.38
C SER A 76 1.38 7.60 23.87
N LEU A 77 0.36 6.99 23.27
CA LEU A 77 -1.03 7.28 23.54
C LEU A 77 -1.45 6.72 24.91
N ASN A 78 -2.37 7.41 25.57
CA ASN A 78 -2.96 6.95 26.83
C ASN A 78 -4.21 6.09 26.60
N ARG A 79 -5.00 6.43 25.58
CA ARG A 79 -6.22 5.72 25.18
C ARG A 79 -6.50 5.99 23.71
N VAL A 80 -7.25 5.09 23.08
CA VAL A 80 -7.80 5.28 21.73
C VAL A 80 -9.16 4.61 21.63
N THR A 81 -10.01 5.16 20.78
CA THR A 81 -11.30 4.62 20.41
C THR A 81 -11.43 4.55 18.89
N PRO A 82 -12.35 3.73 18.34
CA PRO A 82 -12.63 3.75 16.90
C PRO A 82 -13.09 5.11 16.35
N ALA A 83 -13.65 5.99 17.20
CA ALA A 83 -14.05 7.34 16.80
C ALA A 83 -12.83 8.25 16.56
N ASP A 84 -11.76 8.05 17.33
CA ASP A 84 -10.53 8.82 17.22
C ASP A 84 -9.88 8.65 15.84
N TYR A 85 -9.91 7.44 15.27
CA TYR A 85 -9.41 7.18 13.92
C TYR A 85 -10.27 7.81 12.81
N ARG A 86 -11.57 8.05 13.06
CA ARG A 86 -12.41 8.85 12.14
C ARG A 86 -12.07 10.33 12.23
N ALA A 87 -11.75 10.83 13.43
CA ALA A 87 -11.29 12.20 13.61
C ALA A 87 -9.92 12.43 12.93
N ASP A 88 -9.01 11.45 12.99
CA ASP A 88 -7.74 11.48 12.23
C ASP A 88 -8.00 11.63 10.73
N LEU A 89 -8.90 10.81 10.17
CA LEU A 89 -9.26 10.85 8.76
C LEU A 89 -9.85 12.22 8.37
N GLU A 90 -10.79 12.75 9.15
CA GLU A 90 -11.41 14.05 8.87
C GLU A 90 -10.38 15.19 8.88
N ALA A 91 -9.50 15.21 9.89
CA ALA A 91 -8.44 16.22 9.98
C ALA A 91 -7.48 16.18 8.77
N VAL A 92 -7.19 14.99 8.26
CA VAL A 92 -6.36 14.80 7.06
C VAL A 92 -7.09 15.25 5.79
N LEU A 93 -8.38 14.92 5.63
CA LEU A 93 -9.18 15.38 4.49
C LEU A 93 -9.25 16.91 4.44
N GLN A 94 -9.52 17.55 5.59
CA GLN A 94 -9.54 19.02 5.70
C GLN A 94 -8.18 19.64 5.37
N ALA A 95 -7.10 19.14 5.98
CA ALA A 95 -5.75 19.69 5.75
C ALA A 95 -5.19 19.41 4.34
N ALA A 96 -5.72 18.39 3.66
CA ALA A 96 -5.42 18.14 2.25
C ALA A 96 -6.32 18.95 1.29
N GLY A 97 -7.30 19.70 1.80
CA GLY A 97 -8.26 20.47 0.99
C GLY A 97 -9.10 19.55 0.12
N LEU A 98 -9.62 18.47 0.71
CA LEU A 98 -10.47 17.49 0.04
C LEU A 98 -11.92 17.64 0.53
N ASP A 99 -12.81 18.04 -0.37
CA ASP A 99 -14.25 18.10 -0.10
C ASP A 99 -14.85 16.69 -0.10
N SER A 100 -14.44 15.86 -1.05
CA SER A 100 -14.76 14.44 -1.17
C SER A 100 -13.57 13.66 -1.72
N ALA A 101 -13.56 12.34 -1.50
CA ALA A 101 -12.54 11.46 -2.09
C ALA A 101 -13.02 10.01 -2.24
N VAL A 102 -12.32 9.26 -3.09
CA VAL A 102 -12.33 7.79 -3.03
C VAL A 102 -11.48 7.36 -1.84
N ILE A 103 -12.01 6.46 -1.01
CA ILE A 103 -11.30 5.96 0.17
C ILE A 103 -10.84 4.52 -0.05
N VAL A 104 -9.54 4.27 0.11
CA VAL A 104 -8.90 2.95 0.09
C VAL A 104 -8.49 2.58 1.51
N ALA A 105 -9.00 1.48 2.04
CA ALA A 105 -8.79 1.10 3.44
C ALA A 105 -8.52 -0.40 3.60
N TYR A 106 -7.74 -0.74 4.64
CA TYR A 106 -7.23 -2.09 4.89
C TYR A 106 -7.70 -2.62 6.24
N GLY A 107 -8.12 -3.89 6.30
CA GLY A 107 -8.43 -4.59 7.56
C GLY A 107 -9.30 -3.75 8.50
N GLY A 108 -8.82 -3.50 9.72
CA GLY A 108 -9.53 -2.70 10.73
C GLY A 108 -9.85 -1.27 10.30
N PHE A 109 -9.00 -0.64 9.50
CA PHE A 109 -9.27 0.71 8.98
C PHE A 109 -10.39 0.72 7.93
N ALA A 110 -10.77 -0.43 7.35
CA ALA A 110 -11.99 -0.52 6.55
C ALA A 110 -13.26 -0.27 7.40
N HIS A 111 -13.25 -0.65 8.68
CA HIS A 111 -14.36 -0.32 9.60
C HIS A 111 -14.41 1.19 9.88
N VAL A 112 -13.24 1.85 9.96
CA VAL A 112 -13.15 3.31 10.07
C VAL A 112 -13.77 3.97 8.83
N ALA A 113 -13.39 3.51 7.63
CA ALA A 113 -13.89 4.03 6.37
C ALA A 113 -15.41 3.84 6.20
N LEU A 114 -15.94 2.65 6.51
CA LEU A 114 -17.38 2.37 6.45
C LEU A 114 -18.19 3.25 7.42
N ARG A 115 -17.74 3.37 8.66
CA ARG A 115 -18.38 4.24 9.66
C ARG A 115 -18.29 5.70 9.26
N TYR A 116 -17.14 6.13 8.74
CA TYR A 116 -16.96 7.50 8.25
C TYR A 116 -17.89 7.82 7.07
N ALA A 117 -18.03 6.89 6.11
CA ALA A 117 -18.94 7.05 4.98
C ALA A 117 -20.42 7.09 5.39
N ALA A 118 -20.80 6.32 6.41
CA ALA A 118 -22.15 6.37 6.99
C ALA A 118 -22.43 7.71 7.69
N ASP A 119 -21.47 8.19 8.49
CA ASP A 119 -21.57 9.45 9.23
C ASP A 119 -21.50 10.68 8.27
N ASN A 120 -20.80 10.54 7.14
CA ASN A 120 -20.47 11.65 6.24
C ASN A 120 -20.63 11.26 4.74
N PRO A 121 -21.85 10.99 4.27
CA PRO A 121 -22.07 10.44 2.92
C PRO A 121 -21.55 11.34 1.79
N GLY A 122 -21.58 12.67 1.96
CA GLY A 122 -21.08 13.62 0.96
C GLY A 122 -19.56 13.77 0.90
N ARG A 123 -18.82 13.17 1.85
CA ARG A 123 -17.35 13.21 1.91
C ARG A 123 -16.70 12.02 1.19
N VAL A 124 -17.48 11.02 0.82
CA VAL A 124 -16.99 9.76 0.25
C VAL A 124 -17.65 9.52 -1.09
N GLU A 125 -16.84 9.25 -2.12
CA GLU A 125 -17.33 9.01 -3.47
C GLU A 125 -17.45 7.51 -3.77
N ALA A 126 -16.46 6.73 -3.32
CA ALA A 126 -16.43 5.28 -3.44
C ALA A 126 -15.49 4.68 -2.38
N LEU A 127 -15.69 3.40 -2.08
CA LEU A 127 -14.90 2.65 -1.11
C LEU A 127 -14.14 1.51 -1.80
N VAL A 128 -12.84 1.40 -1.52
CA VAL A 128 -12.01 0.23 -1.84
C VAL A 128 -11.59 -0.41 -0.53
N LEU A 129 -12.16 -1.58 -0.21
CA LEU A 129 -11.96 -2.27 1.05
C LEU A 129 -11.09 -3.51 0.83
N ILE A 130 -9.94 -3.55 1.51
CA ILE A 130 -8.90 -4.55 1.26
C ILE A 130 -8.77 -5.44 2.49
N CYS A 131 -8.94 -6.75 2.29
CA CYS A 131 -8.71 -7.78 3.32
C CYS A 131 -9.37 -7.45 4.67
N THR A 132 -10.68 -7.25 4.67
CA THR A 132 -11.47 -6.96 5.87
C THR A 132 -12.63 -7.95 6.04
N CYS A 133 -13.28 -7.91 7.21
CA CYS A 133 -14.38 -8.78 7.59
C CYS A 133 -15.56 -7.98 8.14
N GLU A 134 -16.64 -8.67 8.52
CA GLU A 134 -17.77 -8.03 9.18
C GLU A 134 -17.47 -7.71 10.65
N SER A 135 -16.73 -8.59 11.34
CA SER A 135 -16.40 -8.41 12.75
C SER A 135 -15.09 -9.10 13.12
N PHE A 136 -14.30 -8.41 13.93
CA PHE A 136 -13.07 -8.95 14.49
C PHE A 136 -13.27 -9.72 15.80
N SER A 137 -14.49 -9.83 16.32
CA SER A 137 -14.73 -10.45 17.63
C SER A 137 -14.38 -11.95 17.68
N ALA A 138 -14.48 -12.63 16.53
CA ALA A 138 -14.11 -14.03 16.40
C ALA A 138 -12.62 -14.24 16.12
N TRP A 139 -11.87 -13.17 15.84
CA TRP A 139 -10.46 -13.26 15.51
C TRP A 139 -9.63 -13.43 16.80
N PRO A 140 -8.50 -14.15 16.75
CA PRO A 140 -7.65 -14.39 17.92
C PRO A 140 -6.80 -13.17 18.32
N LEU A 141 -7.35 -11.95 18.18
CA LEU A 141 -6.65 -10.70 18.44
C LEU A 141 -6.26 -10.56 19.93
N GLY A 142 -7.05 -11.12 20.85
CA GLY A 142 -6.73 -11.12 22.28
C GLY A 142 -5.38 -11.79 22.59
N GLY A 143 -5.09 -12.92 21.95
CA GLY A 143 -3.80 -13.60 22.11
C GLY A 143 -2.63 -12.78 21.55
N MET A 144 -2.84 -12.08 20.44
CA MET A 144 -1.83 -11.15 19.90
C MET A 144 -1.59 -9.96 20.80
N VAL A 145 -2.66 -9.41 21.39
CA VAL A 145 -2.57 -8.32 22.37
C VAL A 145 -1.74 -8.76 23.56
N THR A 146 -2.08 -9.89 24.19
CA THR A 146 -1.32 -10.43 25.33
C THR A 146 0.14 -10.66 24.96
N LEU A 147 0.41 -11.26 23.79
CA LEU A 147 1.78 -11.50 23.36
C LEU A 147 2.56 -10.20 23.12
N ALA A 148 1.95 -9.21 22.47
CA ALA A 148 2.58 -7.92 22.22
C ALA A 148 2.84 -7.13 23.52
N GLU A 149 1.95 -7.27 24.52
CA GLU A 149 2.11 -6.69 25.86
C GLU A 149 3.23 -7.36 26.66
N GLU A 150 3.27 -8.69 26.68
CA GLU A 150 4.21 -9.45 27.52
C GLU A 150 5.57 -9.66 26.87
N ASN A 151 5.61 -9.84 25.54
CA ASN A 151 6.83 -10.16 24.80
C ASN A 151 6.79 -9.64 23.36
N TRP A 152 7.05 -8.34 23.23
CA TRP A 152 7.10 -7.65 21.94
C TRP A 152 8.05 -8.33 20.92
N GLU A 153 9.18 -8.85 21.37
CA GLU A 153 10.16 -9.48 20.49
C GLU A 153 9.65 -10.81 19.92
N LEU A 154 9.00 -11.64 20.74
CA LEU A 154 8.35 -12.85 20.25
C LEU A 154 7.15 -12.54 19.33
N PHE A 155 6.39 -11.48 19.63
CA PHE A 155 5.35 -10.99 18.72
C PHE A 155 5.92 -10.64 17.34
N LEU A 156 7.05 -9.92 17.30
CA LEU A 156 7.72 -9.56 16.04
C LEU A 156 8.21 -10.80 15.28
N GLU A 157 8.68 -11.85 15.96
CA GLU A 157 9.04 -13.12 15.32
C GLU A 157 7.84 -13.82 14.67
N LEU A 158 6.69 -13.85 15.36
CA LEU A 158 5.46 -14.41 14.79
C LEU A 158 4.98 -13.62 13.58
N LEU A 159 5.06 -12.29 13.63
CA LEU A 159 4.65 -11.41 12.52
C LEU A 159 5.43 -11.73 11.22
N VAL A 160 6.70 -12.13 11.34
CA VAL A 160 7.57 -12.44 10.19
C VAL A 160 7.80 -13.94 10.00
N ALA A 161 7.03 -14.81 10.65
CA ALA A 161 7.26 -16.25 10.66
C ALA A 161 7.35 -16.85 9.25
N LYS A 162 6.47 -16.40 8.35
CA LYS A 162 6.36 -16.84 6.94
C LYS A 162 7.18 -16.00 5.94
N THR A 163 7.87 -14.98 6.42
CA THR A 163 8.73 -14.12 5.59
C THR A 163 10.05 -14.83 5.31
N ALA A 164 10.60 -14.63 4.10
CA ALA A 164 11.95 -15.10 3.75
C ALA A 164 13.02 -14.62 4.78
N PRO A 165 13.93 -15.49 5.25
CA PRO A 165 14.87 -15.19 6.33
C PRO A 165 15.62 -13.86 6.17
N GLU A 166 16.09 -13.57 4.96
CA GLU A 166 16.85 -12.37 4.61
C GLU A 166 16.05 -11.06 4.74
N ARG A 167 14.72 -11.13 4.80
CA ARG A 167 13.83 -9.97 4.97
C ARG A 167 13.32 -9.78 6.38
N LYS A 168 13.43 -10.80 7.26
CA LYS A 168 12.83 -10.79 8.60
C LYS A 168 13.31 -9.60 9.44
N GLU A 169 14.62 -9.41 9.56
CA GLU A 169 15.18 -8.30 10.37
C GLU A 169 14.78 -6.92 9.84
N ALA A 170 14.78 -6.74 8.52
CA ALA A 170 14.38 -5.48 7.92
C ALA A 170 12.90 -5.14 8.22
N ILE A 171 12.01 -6.14 8.21
CA ILE A 171 10.60 -5.96 8.57
C ILE A 171 10.44 -5.70 10.07
N LYS A 172 11.12 -6.44 10.95
CA LYS A 172 11.07 -6.20 12.39
C LYS A 172 11.57 -4.81 12.76
N ALA A 173 12.73 -4.39 12.23
CA ALA A 173 13.27 -3.05 12.43
C ALA A 173 12.31 -1.96 11.96
N ALA A 174 11.67 -2.19 10.82
CA ALA A 174 10.64 -1.32 10.30
C ALA A 174 9.43 -1.18 11.22
N VAL A 175 8.92 -2.29 11.77
CA VAL A 175 7.79 -2.26 12.70
C VAL A 175 8.16 -1.48 13.96
N ARG A 176 9.37 -1.68 14.52
CA ARG A 176 9.87 -0.90 15.67
C ARG A 176 9.92 0.61 15.38
N LYS A 177 10.31 0.99 14.16
CA LYS A 177 10.26 2.41 13.74
C LYS A 177 8.82 2.92 13.65
N SER A 178 7.90 2.07 13.20
CA SER A 178 6.52 2.43 12.89
C SER A 178 5.59 2.52 14.10
N THR A 179 5.80 1.75 15.17
CA THR A 179 4.93 1.77 16.35
C THR A 179 5.67 1.32 17.60
N THR A 180 5.14 1.69 18.78
CA THR A 180 5.54 1.05 20.05
C THR A 180 4.65 -0.16 20.33
N ALA A 181 5.07 -1.04 21.25
CA ALA A 181 4.22 -2.13 21.73
C ALA A 181 2.93 -1.59 22.36
N ALA A 182 3.03 -0.56 23.21
CA ALA A 182 1.88 0.05 23.88
C ALA A 182 0.88 0.66 22.89
N ASP A 183 1.35 1.44 21.91
CA ASP A 183 0.49 2.04 20.89
C ASP A 183 -0.17 0.98 19.99
N TYR A 184 0.59 -0.06 19.63
CA TYR A 184 0.08 -1.18 18.83
C TYR A 184 -1.04 -1.92 19.56
N VAL A 185 -0.83 -2.20 20.85
CA VAL A 185 -1.81 -2.86 21.72
C VAL A 185 -3.10 -2.05 21.81
N LEU A 186 -2.99 -0.74 22.00
CA LEU A 186 -4.15 0.16 22.03
C LEU A 186 -4.93 0.12 20.70
N LEU A 187 -4.23 0.16 19.57
CA LEU A 187 -4.82 0.06 18.23
C LEU A 187 -5.57 -1.28 18.04
N VAL A 188 -4.93 -2.40 18.36
CA VAL A 188 -5.56 -3.72 18.19
C VAL A 188 -6.76 -3.88 19.12
N LYS A 189 -6.66 -3.43 20.39
CA LYS A 189 -7.79 -3.44 21.32
C LYS A 189 -8.97 -2.63 20.81
N ALA A 190 -8.73 -1.48 20.18
CA ALA A 190 -9.80 -0.68 19.60
C ALA A 190 -10.53 -1.38 18.45
N PHE A 191 -9.84 -2.21 17.66
CA PHE A 191 -10.47 -2.99 16.59
C PHE A 191 -11.01 -4.35 17.03
N ALA A 192 -10.53 -4.91 18.14
CA ALA A 192 -10.87 -6.28 18.55
C ALA A 192 -12.37 -6.53 18.76
N SER A 193 -13.11 -5.51 19.23
CA SER A 193 -14.56 -5.57 19.40
C SER A 193 -15.32 -4.92 18.24
N SER A 194 -14.63 -4.46 17.20
CA SER A 194 -15.25 -3.75 16.09
C SER A 194 -16.05 -4.70 15.21
N SER A 195 -17.32 -4.35 15.00
CA SER A 195 -18.21 -4.95 14.01
C SER A 195 -18.77 -3.85 13.12
N VAL A 196 -19.08 -4.15 11.87
CA VAL A 196 -19.79 -3.26 10.94
C VAL A 196 -21.06 -3.92 10.38
N ALA A 197 -21.52 -5.02 10.99
CA ALA A 197 -22.69 -5.78 10.56
C ALA A 197 -23.95 -4.89 10.44
N ASP A 198 -24.07 -3.92 11.34
CA ASP A 198 -25.14 -2.93 11.38
C ASP A 198 -25.16 -2.01 10.15
N LEU A 199 -24.02 -1.84 9.47
CA LEU A 199 -23.84 -0.88 8.38
C LEU A 199 -23.87 -1.49 6.99
N LEU A 200 -23.48 -2.76 6.81
CA LEU A 200 -23.19 -3.33 5.48
C LEU A 200 -24.35 -3.19 4.50
N SER A 201 -25.58 -3.49 4.92
CA SER A 201 -26.79 -3.38 4.10
C SER A 201 -27.24 -1.94 3.83
N GLN A 202 -26.72 -0.99 4.60
CA GLN A 202 -27.06 0.43 4.53
C GLN A 202 -26.08 1.22 3.65
N VAL A 203 -24.93 0.65 3.29
CA VAL A 203 -23.97 1.29 2.38
C VAL A 203 -24.65 1.58 1.04
N ARG A 204 -24.50 2.82 0.56
CA ARG A 204 -25.03 3.28 -0.74
C ARG A 204 -23.93 3.67 -1.72
N HIS A 205 -22.71 3.88 -1.24
CA HIS A 205 -21.55 4.18 -2.05
C HIS A 205 -21.16 2.96 -2.90
N PRO A 206 -20.60 3.16 -4.11
CA PRO A 206 -19.94 2.09 -4.85
C PRO A 206 -18.81 1.48 -4.01
N VAL A 207 -18.76 0.14 -3.95
CA VAL A 207 -17.75 -0.60 -3.17
C VAL A 207 -17.01 -1.62 -4.02
N LEU A 208 -15.68 -1.57 -3.98
CA LEU A 208 -14.79 -2.63 -4.43
C LEU A 208 -14.17 -3.32 -3.22
N VAL A 209 -14.39 -4.63 -3.10
CA VAL A 209 -13.74 -5.48 -2.11
C VAL A 209 -12.58 -6.22 -2.80
N LEU A 210 -11.36 -6.02 -2.30
CA LEU A 210 -10.18 -6.76 -2.73
C LEU A 210 -9.80 -7.79 -1.66
N HIS A 211 -9.71 -9.05 -2.08
CA HIS A 211 -9.33 -10.15 -1.22
C HIS A 211 -8.05 -10.81 -1.69
N SER A 212 -7.02 -10.78 -0.85
CA SER A 212 -5.76 -11.48 -1.08
C SER A 212 -5.89 -12.97 -0.80
N LEU A 213 -5.50 -13.83 -1.73
CA LEU A 213 -5.63 -15.29 -1.63
C LEU A 213 -4.56 -15.96 -0.75
N ASP A 214 -3.37 -15.37 -0.63
CA ASP A 214 -2.26 -15.96 0.15
C ASP A 214 -2.23 -15.46 1.60
N GLN A 215 -3.19 -14.63 2.01
CA GLN A 215 -3.30 -14.18 3.39
C GLN A 215 -3.85 -15.30 4.29
N HIS A 216 -3.45 -15.29 5.55
CA HIS A 216 -3.81 -16.34 6.50
C HIS A 216 -4.73 -15.87 7.63
N TRP A 217 -5.06 -14.57 7.64
CA TRP A 217 -5.86 -13.96 8.69
C TRP A 217 -7.35 -13.99 8.38
N LEU A 218 -7.71 -13.79 7.11
CA LEU A 218 -9.08 -13.74 6.62
C LEU A 218 -9.30 -14.89 5.65
N SER A 219 -10.32 -15.71 5.88
CA SER A 219 -10.69 -16.78 4.95
C SER A 219 -11.40 -16.24 3.71
N VAL A 220 -11.30 -16.96 2.58
CA VAL A 220 -12.03 -16.65 1.35
C VAL A 220 -13.55 -16.60 1.59
N GLU A 221 -14.08 -17.50 2.43
CA GLU A 221 -15.49 -17.54 2.79
C GLU A 221 -15.91 -16.28 3.57
N GLU A 222 -15.13 -15.86 4.55
CA GLU A 222 -15.41 -14.66 5.35
C GLU A 222 -15.37 -13.40 4.49
N GLY A 223 -14.37 -13.26 3.60
CA GLY A 223 -14.29 -12.16 2.65
C GLY A 223 -15.44 -12.15 1.63
N THR A 224 -15.88 -13.32 1.18
CA THR A 224 -17.02 -13.47 0.27
C THR A 224 -18.33 -13.10 0.96
N SER A 225 -18.54 -13.61 2.18
CA SER A 225 -19.70 -13.31 3.02
C SER A 225 -19.80 -11.81 3.34
N PHE A 226 -18.68 -11.18 3.66
CA PHE A 226 -18.59 -9.73 3.87
C PHE A 226 -19.04 -8.94 2.62
N ALA A 227 -18.48 -9.26 1.44
CA ALA A 227 -18.83 -8.56 0.21
C ALA A 227 -20.30 -8.76 -0.18
N ALA A 228 -20.85 -9.97 0.00
CA ALA A 228 -22.24 -10.28 -0.35
C ALA A 228 -23.27 -9.49 0.47
N LYS A 229 -22.90 -9.02 1.67
CA LYS A 229 -23.77 -8.22 2.54
C LYS A 229 -23.81 -6.73 2.17
N ILE A 230 -22.94 -6.28 1.27
CA ILE A 230 -22.88 -4.89 0.80
C ILE A 230 -23.59 -4.79 -0.57
N PRO A 231 -24.69 -4.02 -0.67
CA PRO A 231 -25.42 -3.88 -1.92
C PRO A 231 -24.54 -3.35 -3.06
N GLY A 232 -24.48 -4.10 -4.17
CA GLY A 232 -23.73 -3.71 -5.36
C GLY A 232 -22.22 -3.77 -5.22
N ALA A 233 -21.68 -4.36 -4.15
CA ALA A 233 -20.24 -4.52 -4.00
C ALA A 233 -19.65 -5.46 -5.05
N ARG A 234 -18.51 -5.07 -5.61
CA ARG A 234 -17.71 -5.89 -6.50
C ARG A 234 -16.60 -6.58 -5.71
N LEU A 235 -16.55 -7.91 -5.73
CA LEU A 235 -15.46 -8.68 -5.12
C LEU A 235 -14.42 -9.09 -6.16
N VAL A 236 -13.14 -8.87 -5.86
CA VAL A 236 -12.02 -9.31 -6.69
C VAL A 236 -11.01 -10.07 -5.82
N PHE A 237 -10.68 -11.28 -6.25
CA PHE A 237 -9.61 -12.09 -5.65
C PHE A 237 -8.29 -11.80 -6.35
N LEU A 238 -7.23 -11.61 -5.56
CA LEU A 238 -5.89 -11.25 -6.03
C LEU A 238 -4.85 -12.16 -5.36
N ASN A 239 -3.75 -12.44 -6.05
CA ASN A 239 -2.60 -13.08 -5.41
C ASN A 239 -1.90 -12.08 -4.47
N GLY A 240 -1.20 -12.57 -3.46
CA GLY A 240 -0.55 -11.75 -2.42
C GLY A 240 -1.02 -12.11 -1.02
N ASP A 241 -0.27 -11.63 -0.02
CA ASP A 241 -0.55 -11.80 1.41
C ASP A 241 -1.34 -10.58 1.93
N ILE A 242 -1.00 -10.02 3.10
CA ILE A 242 -1.68 -8.86 3.72
C ILE A 242 -1.86 -7.68 2.74
N GLU A 243 -0.90 -7.43 1.85
CA GLU A 243 -1.09 -6.54 0.70
C GLU A 243 -1.40 -7.35 -0.56
N PRO A 244 -2.52 -7.07 -1.27
CA PRO A 244 -2.77 -7.68 -2.56
C PRO A 244 -1.70 -7.25 -3.56
N SER A 245 -1.47 -8.09 -4.57
CA SER A 245 -0.58 -7.81 -5.70
C SER A 245 -0.71 -6.36 -6.15
N GLU A 246 0.36 -5.57 -5.98
CA GLU A 246 0.31 -4.13 -6.21
C GLU A 246 -0.11 -3.80 -7.65
N VAL A 247 0.33 -4.63 -8.60
CA VAL A 247 0.01 -4.49 -10.03
C VAL A 247 -1.45 -4.82 -10.31
N GLU A 248 -1.92 -5.96 -9.81
CA GLU A 248 -3.29 -6.41 -10.07
C GLU A 248 -4.31 -5.60 -9.28
N GLY A 249 -3.99 -5.23 -8.03
CA GLY A 249 -4.74 -4.31 -7.20
C GLY A 249 -4.85 -2.94 -7.81
N THR A 250 -3.76 -2.35 -8.32
CA THR A 250 -3.81 -1.06 -9.02
C THR A 250 -4.74 -1.14 -10.24
N ARG A 251 -4.65 -2.23 -11.01
CA ARG A 251 -5.52 -2.44 -12.18
C ARG A 251 -6.99 -2.57 -11.77
N ALA A 252 -7.28 -3.34 -10.72
CA ALA A 252 -8.64 -3.53 -10.22
C ALA A 252 -9.25 -2.20 -9.76
N VAL A 253 -8.50 -1.41 -8.98
CA VAL A 253 -8.94 -0.08 -8.54
C VAL A 253 -9.18 0.84 -9.74
N ARG A 254 -8.24 0.90 -10.69
CA ARG A 254 -8.41 1.73 -11.89
C ARG A 254 -9.62 1.34 -12.74
N SER A 255 -9.85 0.04 -12.94
CA SER A 255 -11.02 -0.47 -13.67
C SER A 255 -12.32 -0.05 -12.99
N PHE A 256 -12.39 -0.26 -11.67
CA PHE A 256 -13.55 0.10 -10.87
C PHE A 256 -13.82 1.62 -10.90
N LEU A 257 -12.80 2.45 -10.76
CA LEU A 257 -12.96 3.91 -10.82
C LEU A 257 -13.35 4.39 -12.22
N ALA A 258 -12.81 3.79 -13.28
CA ALA A 258 -13.20 4.12 -14.65
C ALA A 258 -14.68 3.83 -14.93
N GLU A 259 -15.23 2.75 -14.37
CA GLU A 259 -16.67 2.41 -14.45
C GLU A 259 -17.55 3.47 -13.76
N LEU A 260 -17.02 4.18 -12.76
CA LEU A 260 -17.68 5.30 -12.09
C LEU A 260 -17.49 6.65 -12.81
N GLY A 261 -16.82 6.66 -13.96
CA GLY A 261 -16.47 7.89 -14.68
C GLY A 261 -15.27 8.64 -14.12
N ILE A 262 -14.59 8.08 -13.10
CA ILE A 262 -13.36 8.66 -12.53
C ILE A 262 -12.18 8.22 -13.38
N GLN A 263 -11.75 9.10 -14.29
CA GLN A 263 -10.67 8.80 -15.21
C GLN A 263 -9.30 9.06 -14.55
N PRO A 264 -8.32 8.15 -14.72
CA PRO A 264 -6.95 8.41 -14.31
C PRO A 264 -6.37 9.54 -15.15
N VAL A 265 -5.46 10.32 -14.58
CA VAL A 265 -4.67 11.27 -15.37
C VAL A 265 -3.82 10.47 -16.36
N GLU A 266 -3.85 10.86 -17.65
CA GLU A 266 -2.91 10.31 -18.63
C GLU A 266 -1.49 10.63 -18.16
N ALA A 267 -0.60 9.64 -18.26
CA ALA A 267 0.75 9.71 -17.71
C ALA A 267 1.66 10.66 -18.53
N ASP A 268 1.32 11.94 -18.62
CA ASP A 268 2.16 13.01 -19.15
C ASP A 268 2.92 13.76 -18.03
N SER A 269 2.74 13.35 -16.77
CA SER A 269 3.52 13.92 -15.67
C SER A 269 4.95 13.34 -15.67
N PRO A 270 6.00 14.18 -15.56
CA PRO A 270 7.39 13.73 -15.41
C PRO A 270 7.61 12.80 -14.21
N GLN A 271 6.67 12.78 -13.25
CA GLN A 271 6.66 11.91 -12.07
C GLN A 271 6.21 10.46 -12.40
N ALA A 272 5.49 10.23 -13.50
CA ALA A 272 5.01 8.91 -13.89
C ALA A 272 6.00 8.10 -14.75
N ARG A 273 7.18 8.65 -15.07
CA ARG A 273 8.27 7.91 -15.74
C ARG A 273 9.07 7.09 -14.73
N PHE A 274 8.45 6.03 -14.20
CA PHE A 274 9.16 4.93 -13.55
C PHE A 274 10.16 4.33 -14.56
N THR A 275 11.43 4.70 -14.46
CA THR A 275 12.49 4.32 -15.41
C THR A 275 13.68 3.73 -14.67
N ALA A 276 14.58 3.07 -15.42
CA ALA A 276 15.73 2.26 -14.98
C ALA A 276 16.64 2.86 -13.88
N THR A 277 16.53 4.17 -13.64
CA THR A 277 17.06 4.92 -12.49
C THR A 277 16.75 4.25 -11.14
N ASP A 278 15.59 3.59 -11.05
CA ASP A 278 15.05 2.87 -9.90
C ASP A 278 15.83 1.62 -9.46
N TYR A 279 16.66 1.08 -10.35
CA TYR A 279 17.59 -0.01 -10.07
C TYR A 279 19.04 0.48 -10.10
N HIS A 280 19.23 1.80 -10.08
CA HIS A 280 20.51 2.47 -10.35
C HIS A 280 21.18 1.94 -11.62
N LEU A 281 20.39 1.57 -12.63
CA LEU A 281 20.92 1.09 -13.90
C LEU A 281 21.54 2.25 -14.65
N THR A 282 22.72 2.04 -15.21
CA THR A 282 23.29 3.00 -16.14
C THR A 282 22.47 2.99 -17.43
N GLU A 283 22.61 4.05 -18.23
CA GLU A 283 21.98 4.13 -19.55
C GLU A 283 22.34 2.91 -20.41
N ARG A 284 23.61 2.47 -20.37
CA ARG A 284 24.10 1.29 -21.07
C ARG A 284 23.48 -0.02 -20.57
N GLN A 285 23.34 -0.19 -19.26
CA GLN A 285 22.66 -1.36 -18.67
C GLN A 285 21.19 -1.41 -19.08
N THR A 286 20.53 -0.25 -19.14
CA THR A 286 19.13 -0.12 -19.57
C THR A 286 18.95 -0.50 -21.04
N GLN A 287 19.83 -0.01 -21.93
CA GLN A 287 19.83 -0.34 -23.35
C GLN A 287 20.01 -1.84 -23.59
N VAL A 288 20.96 -2.46 -22.89
CA VAL A 288 21.23 -3.90 -22.97
C VAL A 288 20.01 -4.72 -22.52
N LEU A 289 19.41 -4.36 -21.38
CA LEU A 289 18.22 -5.03 -20.85
C LEU A 289 17.00 -4.92 -21.79
N ARG A 290 16.80 -3.78 -22.46
CA ARG A 290 15.75 -3.59 -23.48
C ARG A 290 15.94 -4.54 -24.66
N LEU A 291 17.15 -4.65 -25.19
CA LEU A 291 17.44 -5.52 -26.32
C LEU A 291 17.32 -7.01 -25.92
N ILE A 292 17.64 -7.36 -24.66
CA ILE A 292 17.36 -8.70 -24.12
C ILE A 292 15.86 -9.02 -24.14
N ALA A 293 15.01 -8.09 -23.70
CA ALA A 293 13.56 -8.27 -23.69
C ALA A 293 12.94 -8.44 -25.09
N GLN A 294 13.63 -7.91 -26.12
CA GLN A 294 13.33 -8.08 -27.54
C GLN A 294 13.88 -9.40 -28.13
N GLY A 295 14.58 -10.22 -27.35
CA GLY A 295 15.12 -11.51 -27.77
C GLY A 295 16.49 -11.46 -28.47
N LYS A 296 17.16 -10.30 -28.51
CA LYS A 296 18.44 -10.12 -29.23
C LYS A 296 19.62 -10.80 -28.55
N THR A 297 20.36 -11.65 -29.26
CA THR A 297 21.58 -12.32 -28.76
C THR A 297 22.68 -11.31 -28.36
N ASN A 298 23.66 -11.74 -27.54
CA ASN A 298 24.75 -10.86 -27.11
C ASN A 298 25.53 -10.26 -28.30
N ARG A 299 25.72 -11.04 -29.37
CA ARG A 299 26.33 -10.60 -30.63
C ARG A 299 25.50 -9.53 -31.35
N GLU A 300 24.18 -9.69 -31.41
CA GLU A 300 23.29 -8.67 -31.97
C GLU A 300 23.25 -7.40 -31.12
N ILE A 301 23.27 -7.53 -29.80
CA ILE A 301 23.34 -6.39 -28.86
C ILE A 301 24.66 -5.63 -29.05
N ALA A 302 25.77 -6.35 -29.15
CA ALA A 302 27.10 -5.80 -29.39
C ALA A 302 27.13 -5.01 -30.71
N GLY A 303 26.57 -5.57 -31.78
CA GLY A 303 26.43 -4.87 -33.06
C GLY A 303 25.52 -3.64 -32.98
N THR A 304 24.39 -3.73 -32.27
CA THR A 304 23.41 -2.65 -32.15
C THR A 304 23.96 -1.48 -31.32
N LEU A 305 24.72 -1.75 -30.27
CA LEU A 305 25.25 -0.73 -29.36
C LEU A 305 26.67 -0.29 -29.70
N VAL A 306 27.28 -0.86 -30.74
CA VAL A 306 28.68 -0.64 -31.15
C VAL A 306 29.64 -0.90 -29.98
N LEU A 307 29.52 -2.09 -29.38
CA LEU A 307 30.33 -2.56 -28.26
C LEU A 307 30.94 -3.93 -28.58
N SER A 308 31.96 -4.36 -27.85
CA SER A 308 32.42 -5.75 -27.90
C SER A 308 31.48 -6.69 -27.14
N GLU A 309 31.36 -7.95 -27.57
CA GLU A 309 30.51 -8.96 -26.88
C GLU A 309 30.87 -9.09 -25.40
N ARG A 310 32.16 -9.06 -25.05
CA ARG A 310 32.65 -9.07 -23.66
C ARG A 310 32.17 -7.87 -22.84
N THR A 311 32.03 -6.69 -23.47
CA THR A 311 31.52 -5.49 -22.79
C THR A 311 30.02 -5.61 -22.55
N VAL A 312 29.28 -6.20 -23.50
CA VAL A 312 27.87 -6.51 -23.34
C VAL A 312 27.67 -7.51 -22.20
N GLU A 313 28.43 -8.60 -22.15
CA GLU A 313 28.37 -9.59 -21.06
C GLU A 313 28.56 -8.97 -19.68
N ARG A 314 29.52 -8.05 -19.54
CA ARG A 314 29.73 -7.32 -18.29
C ARG A 314 28.52 -6.46 -17.93
N HIS A 315 27.99 -5.70 -18.88
CA HIS A 315 26.77 -4.90 -18.64
C HIS A 315 25.56 -5.77 -18.29
N ILE A 316 25.44 -6.98 -18.85
CA ILE A 316 24.39 -7.95 -18.51
C ILE A 316 24.55 -8.42 -17.07
N ALA A 317 25.75 -8.86 -16.68
CA ALA A 317 26.01 -9.34 -15.32
C ALA A 317 25.72 -8.26 -14.26
N ASP A 318 26.21 -7.04 -14.49
CA ASP A 318 25.96 -5.92 -13.58
C ASP A 318 24.47 -5.53 -13.54
N ALA A 319 23.79 -5.58 -14.69
CA ALA A 319 22.37 -5.29 -14.76
C ALA A 319 21.54 -6.37 -14.04
N TYR A 320 21.90 -7.64 -14.18
CA TYR A 320 21.22 -8.77 -13.53
C TYR A 320 21.33 -8.68 -12.01
N ALA A 321 22.53 -8.38 -11.51
CA ALA A 321 22.75 -8.15 -10.08
C ALA A 321 21.86 -7.02 -9.55
N LYS A 322 21.72 -5.91 -10.30
CA LYS A 322 20.89 -4.78 -9.92
C LYS A 322 19.40 -5.06 -9.95
N VAL A 323 18.91 -5.80 -10.95
CA VAL A 323 17.48 -6.11 -11.09
C VAL A 323 17.05 -7.41 -10.40
N GLY A 324 17.98 -8.11 -9.74
CA GLY A 324 17.71 -9.37 -9.06
C GLY A 324 17.39 -10.56 -9.98
N ALA A 325 17.80 -10.50 -11.25
CA ALA A 325 17.57 -11.57 -12.22
C ALA A 325 18.69 -12.60 -12.18
N ARG A 326 18.34 -13.89 -12.20
CA ARG A 326 19.32 -15.00 -12.19
C ARG A 326 19.65 -15.48 -13.59
N ASN A 327 18.78 -15.22 -14.55
CA ASN A 327 18.94 -15.65 -15.91
C ASN A 327 18.28 -14.66 -16.89
N ARG A 328 18.52 -14.90 -18.18
CA ARG A 328 18.06 -14.06 -19.28
C ARG A 328 16.55 -13.98 -19.41
N VAL A 329 15.85 -15.06 -19.10
CA VAL A 329 14.39 -15.12 -19.16
C VAL A 329 13.78 -14.25 -18.06
N GLU A 330 14.30 -14.36 -16.83
CA GLU A 330 13.92 -13.52 -15.70
C GLU A 330 14.22 -12.04 -15.98
N ALA A 331 15.40 -11.72 -16.51
CA ALA A 331 15.75 -10.35 -16.87
C ALA A 331 14.80 -9.77 -17.93
N ALA A 332 14.46 -10.56 -18.97
CA ALA A 332 13.47 -10.16 -19.97
C ALA A 332 12.07 -9.94 -19.36
N ALA A 333 11.67 -10.78 -18.39
CA ALA A 333 10.40 -10.63 -17.68
C ALA A 333 10.37 -9.36 -16.82
N VAL A 334 11.46 -9.05 -16.10
CA VAL A 334 11.58 -7.83 -15.30
C VAL A 334 11.47 -6.59 -16.19
N VAL A 335 12.18 -6.56 -17.32
CA VAL A 335 12.14 -5.42 -18.25
C VAL A 335 10.76 -5.24 -18.86
N ARG A 336 10.06 -6.33 -19.20
CA ARG A 336 8.66 -6.28 -19.68
C ARG A 336 7.67 -5.79 -18.63
N ARG A 337 7.98 -5.95 -17.34
CA ARG A 337 7.20 -5.39 -16.21
C ARG A 337 7.52 -3.91 -15.93
N LEU A 338 8.68 -3.43 -16.37
CA LEU A 338 9.13 -2.03 -16.19
C LEU A 338 8.79 -1.11 -17.37
N LEU A 339 8.53 -1.67 -18.55
CA LEU A 339 8.22 -0.94 -19.78
C LEU A 339 6.75 -1.07 -20.22
N LYS A 340 5.89 -1.59 -19.35
CA LYS A 340 4.43 -1.65 -19.46
C LYS A 340 3.80 -1.00 -18.24
#